data_AF-A0A957VTZ7-F1
#
_entry.id   AF-A0A957VTZ7-F1
#
_cell.length_a   1.000
_cell.length_b   1.000
_cell.length_c   1.000
_cell.angle_alpha   90.00
_cell.angle_beta   90.00
_cell.angle_gamma   90.00
#
_symmetry.space_group_name_H-M   'P 1'
#
loop_
_entity.id
_entity.type
_entity.pdbx_description
1 polymer ?
#
loop_
_entity_poly.entity_id
_entity_poly.type
_entity_poly.pdbx_seq_one_letter_code
_entity_poly.pdbx_strand_id
1 'polypeptide(L)'
;MASARRDLEERAQQAILKSIVENYKQEKKEWLNDPPLRKAIFLYSFFGIKNALLIAAIIIFSGFLALFLFPLVGLFGVGALAAGGLSGLFMLILAEFIFLYRSFTNKELHAKAVAEMLNPDITFTPTAIKDKELREKVDKALEYWALIDDEIQKAPKGILRDDSPHAVTHNEVTNWLQAVHNLAEHVDKLRENKVIQQDLQKIPGLIQEYKADLKKATAPEVKKQLERTIADQERQLRSLQTLQDNIDKATYQLDSTISALGTIYSQLLLVGTKDESGSKINRLQEEITEQVHQLEDITDAMDEVLYQRAY
;
A
#
# COMPACT_ATOMS: atom_id res chain seq x y z
N MET A 1 -29.93 4.32 0.69
CA MET A 1 -28.76 4.18 1.59
C MET A 1 -27.62 3.40 0.92
N ALA A 2 -27.84 2.20 0.37
CA ALA A 2 -26.78 1.43 -0.30
C ALA A 2 -26.13 2.15 -1.51
N SER A 3 -26.88 2.97 -2.26
CA SER A 3 -26.34 3.76 -3.38
C SER A 3 -25.44 4.91 -2.93
N ALA A 4 -25.84 5.67 -1.90
CA ALA A 4 -25.04 6.77 -1.36
C ALA A 4 -23.74 6.28 -0.71
N ARG A 5 -23.79 5.11 -0.06
CA ARG A 5 -22.61 4.46 0.48
C ARG A 5 -21.59 4.07 -0.61
N ARG A 6 -22.05 3.42 -1.68
CA ARG A 6 -21.17 3.02 -2.80
C ARG A 6 -20.51 4.23 -3.47
N ASP A 7 -21.24 5.33 -3.61
CA ASP A 7 -20.68 6.58 -4.14
C ASP A 7 -19.56 7.14 -3.25
N LEU A 8 -19.71 7.09 -1.92
CA LEU A 8 -18.66 7.47 -0.98
C LEU A 8 -17.45 6.53 -1.04
N GLU A 9 -17.68 5.21 -1.15
CA GLU A 9 -16.63 4.21 -1.31
C GLU A 9 -15.83 4.44 -2.60
N GLU A 10 -16.50 4.69 -3.73
CA GLU A 10 -15.85 5.01 -5.02
C GLU A 10 -15.06 6.32 -4.95
N ARG A 11 -15.61 7.36 -4.31
CA ARG A 11 -14.90 8.62 -4.06
C ARG A 11 -13.63 8.41 -3.24
N ALA A 12 -13.72 7.63 -2.16
CA ALA A 12 -12.58 7.33 -1.31
C ALA A 12 -11.52 6.53 -2.07
N GLN A 13 -11.90 5.52 -2.85
CA GLN A 13 -10.96 4.76 -3.69
C GLN A 13 -10.20 5.66 -4.65
N GLN A 14 -10.89 6.57 -5.33
CA GLN A 14 -10.25 7.52 -6.25
C GLN A 14 -9.31 8.49 -5.53
N ALA A 15 -9.70 8.95 -4.34
CA ALA A 15 -8.87 9.82 -3.49
C ALA A 15 -7.58 9.10 -3.04
N ILE A 16 -7.71 7.86 -2.55
CA ILE A 16 -6.57 7.02 -2.13
C ILE A 16 -5.62 6.79 -3.30
N LEU A 17 -6.16 6.41 -4.46
CA LEU A 17 -5.35 6.21 -5.65
C LEU A 17 -4.59 7.47 -6.03
N LYS A 18 -5.25 8.63 -5.95
CA LYS A 18 -4.65 9.92 -6.24
C LYS A 18 -3.55 10.27 -5.22
N SER A 19 -3.77 10.06 -3.92
CA SER A 19 -2.78 10.37 -2.88
C SER A 19 -1.52 9.51 -3.03
N ILE A 20 -1.66 8.21 -3.30
CA ILE A 20 -0.55 7.29 -3.54
C ILE A 20 0.26 7.74 -4.76
N VAL A 21 -0.42 8.15 -5.83
CA VAL A 21 0.23 8.66 -7.05
C VAL A 21 0.97 9.97 -6.80
N GLU A 22 0.43 10.86 -5.97
CA GLU A 22 1.08 12.10 -5.59
C GLU A 22 2.30 11.86 -4.69
N ASN A 23 2.19 10.99 -3.68
CA ASN A 23 3.32 10.57 -2.85
C ASN A 23 4.43 9.92 -3.69
N TYR A 24 4.08 9.03 -4.64
CA TYR A 24 5.05 8.46 -5.57
C TYR A 24 5.81 9.54 -6.37
N LYS A 25 5.15 10.62 -6.78
CA LYS A 25 5.81 11.72 -7.51
C LYS A 25 6.82 12.47 -6.64
N GLN A 26 6.59 12.54 -5.33
CA GLN A 26 7.45 13.22 -4.36
C GLN A 26 8.63 12.32 -3.94
N GLU A 27 8.38 11.06 -3.62
CA GLU A 27 9.36 10.10 -3.07
C GLU A 27 9.90 9.10 -4.10
N LYS A 28 9.84 9.47 -5.38
CA LYS A 28 10.19 8.63 -6.53
C LYS A 28 11.48 7.82 -6.35
N LYS A 29 12.51 8.39 -5.72
CA LYS A 29 13.83 7.75 -5.56
C LYS A 29 13.78 6.52 -4.65
N GLU A 30 12.91 6.54 -3.65
CA GLU A 30 12.76 5.47 -2.66
C GLU A 30 11.92 4.32 -3.23
N TRP A 31 10.79 4.67 -3.84
CA TRP A 31 9.90 3.73 -4.54
C TRP A 31 10.59 2.97 -5.68
N LEU A 32 11.50 3.61 -6.42
CA LEU A 32 12.25 2.96 -7.51
C LEU A 32 13.24 1.88 -7.03
N ASN A 33 13.52 1.80 -5.73
CA ASN A 33 14.34 0.73 -5.16
C ASN A 33 13.54 -0.55 -4.92
N ASP A 34 12.21 -0.51 -4.98
CA ASP A 34 11.34 -1.66 -4.78
C ASP A 34 11.30 -2.57 -6.03
N PRO A 35 11.75 -3.84 -5.95
CA PRO A 35 11.84 -4.76 -7.10
C PRO A 35 10.54 -5.00 -7.90
N PRO A 36 9.35 -5.23 -7.29
CA PRO A 36 8.10 -5.41 -8.01
C PRO A 36 7.64 -4.12 -8.73
N LEU A 37 7.75 -2.96 -8.09
CA LEU A 37 7.40 -1.68 -8.70
C LEU A 37 8.26 -1.37 -9.94
N ARG A 38 9.56 -1.63 -9.84
CA ARG A 38 10.50 -1.47 -10.95
C ARG A 38 10.15 -2.37 -12.14
N LYS A 39 9.66 -3.59 -11.90
CA LYS A 39 9.19 -4.50 -12.96
C LYS A 39 7.89 -4.01 -13.59
N ALA A 40 6.93 -3.54 -12.80
CA ALA A 40 5.66 -3.02 -13.32
C ALA A 40 5.86 -1.74 -14.15
N ILE A 41 6.70 -0.82 -13.67
CA ILE A 41 7.10 0.39 -14.42
C ILE A 41 7.79 -0.01 -15.73
N PHE A 42 8.67 -1.01 -15.70
CA PHE A 42 9.34 -1.51 -16.90
C PHE A 42 8.36 -2.11 -17.92
N LEU A 43 7.44 -2.97 -17.46
CA LEU A 43 6.42 -3.60 -18.31
C LEU A 43 5.47 -2.57 -18.92
N TYR A 44 4.96 -1.62 -18.13
CA TYR A 44 4.07 -0.57 -18.61
C TYR A 44 4.78 0.41 -19.55
N SER A 45 6.03 0.76 -19.23
CA SER A 45 6.86 1.60 -20.10
C SER A 45 7.18 0.90 -21.41
N PHE A 46 7.45 -0.42 -21.40
CA PHE A 46 7.79 -1.20 -22.61
C PHE A 46 6.56 -1.48 -23.50
N PHE A 47 5.39 -1.79 -22.92
CA PHE A 47 4.17 -2.17 -23.65
C PHE A 47 3.14 -1.04 -23.88
N GLY A 48 3.48 0.22 -23.56
CA GLY A 48 2.58 1.34 -23.82
C GLY A 48 2.30 1.56 -25.32
N ILE A 49 1.07 1.97 -25.68
CA ILE A 49 0.65 2.25 -27.08
C ILE A 49 1.61 3.20 -27.82
N LYS A 50 2.22 4.15 -27.10
CA LYS A 50 3.22 5.08 -27.65
C LYS A 50 4.52 4.38 -28.07
N ASN A 51 4.91 3.30 -27.38
CA ASN A 51 6.08 2.49 -27.73
C ASN A 51 5.79 1.53 -28.88
N ALA A 52 4.58 0.96 -28.95
CA ALA A 52 4.17 0.18 -30.11
C ALA A 52 4.26 0.99 -31.42
N LEU A 53 3.85 2.26 -31.39
CA LEU A 53 3.97 3.20 -32.51
C LEU A 53 5.42 3.52 -32.87
N LEU A 54 6.28 3.72 -31.87
CA LEU A 54 7.69 4.03 -32.08
C LEU A 54 8.46 2.82 -32.65
N ILE A 55 8.22 1.61 -32.12
CA ILE A 55 8.77 0.37 -32.65
C ILE A 55 8.29 0.14 -34.09
N ALA A 56 7.01 0.35 -34.36
CA ALA A 56 6.47 0.25 -35.72
C ALA A 56 7.13 1.25 -36.68
N ALA A 57 7.32 2.50 -36.25
CA ALA A 57 8.01 3.51 -37.06
C ALA A 57 9.47 3.14 -37.36
N ILE A 58 10.20 2.57 -36.39
CA ILE A 58 11.59 2.14 -36.59
C ILE A 58 11.68 0.93 -37.53
N ILE A 59 10.75 -0.03 -37.41
CA ILE A 59 10.68 -1.18 -38.32
C ILE A 59 10.41 -0.71 -39.75
N ILE A 60 9.45 0.22 -39.93
CA ILE A 60 9.12 0.80 -41.24
C ILE A 60 10.33 1.56 -41.81
N PHE A 61 11.00 2.37 -40.98
CA PHE A 61 12.15 3.17 -41.39
C PHE A 61 13.39 2.31 -41.72
N SER A 62 13.63 1.24 -40.96
CA SER A 62 14.69 0.26 -41.22
C SER A 62 14.44 -0.50 -42.52
N GLY A 63 13.19 -0.93 -42.76
CA GLY A 63 12.79 -1.55 -44.02
C GLY A 63 12.96 -0.61 -45.22
N PHE A 64 12.62 0.68 -45.05
CA PHE A 64 12.82 1.71 -46.06
C PHE A 64 14.31 1.91 -46.39
N LEU A 65 15.18 2.00 -45.38
CA LEU A 65 16.63 2.13 -45.56
C LEU A 65 17.24 0.93 -46.31
N ALA A 66 16.83 -0.28 -45.94
CA ALA A 66 17.31 -1.53 -46.55
C ALA A 66 16.91 -1.66 -48.02
N LEU A 67 15.68 -1.25 -48.37
CA LEU A 67 15.13 -1.43 -49.71
C LEU A 67 15.45 -0.28 -50.67
N PHE A 68 15.60 0.96 -50.18
CA PHE A 68 15.75 2.14 -51.04
C PHE A 68 17.12 2.81 -50.94
N LEU A 69 17.76 2.84 -49.77
CA LEU A 69 18.92 3.71 -49.52
C LEU A 69 20.26 2.98 -49.63
N PHE A 70 20.37 1.74 -49.14
CA PHE A 70 21.60 0.94 -49.28
C PHE A 70 21.94 0.46 -50.71
N PRO A 71 20.96 0.21 -51.60
CA PRO A 71 21.25 -0.05 -53.02
C PRO A 71 21.97 1.12 -53.73
N LEU A 72 21.73 2.37 -53.29
CA LEU A 72 22.36 3.56 -53.87
C LEU A 72 23.86 3.67 -53.55
N VAL A 73 24.34 3.03 -52.48
CA VAL A 73 25.76 3.01 -52.07
C VAL A 73 26.47 1.70 -52.46
N GLY A 74 25.89 0.92 -53.37
CA GLY A 74 26.52 -0.28 -53.94
C GLY A 74 26.42 -1.55 -53.09
N LEU A 75 25.63 -1.54 -52.02
CA LEU A 75 25.28 -2.72 -51.23
C LEU A 75 24.03 -3.38 -51.82
N PHE A 76 24.15 -4.63 -52.26
CA PHE A 76 23.04 -5.40 -52.84
C PHE A 76 22.86 -6.76 -52.14
N GLY A 77 21.66 -7.33 -52.28
CA GLY A 77 21.33 -8.66 -51.78
C GLY A 77 21.48 -8.80 -50.27
N VAL A 78 22.14 -9.87 -49.81
CA VAL A 78 22.30 -10.19 -48.38
C VAL A 78 23.09 -9.11 -47.63
N GLY A 79 24.02 -8.41 -48.28
CA GLY A 79 24.80 -7.34 -47.66
C GLY A 79 23.96 -6.10 -47.32
N ALA A 80 23.02 -5.72 -48.19
CA ALA A 80 22.09 -4.61 -47.94
C ALA A 80 21.10 -4.94 -46.82
N LEU A 81 20.62 -6.19 -46.78
CA LEU A 81 19.74 -6.68 -45.72
C LEU A 81 20.49 -6.75 -44.38
N ALA A 82 21.75 -7.17 -44.38
CA ALA A 82 22.58 -7.19 -43.16
C ALA A 82 22.87 -5.76 -42.66
N ALA A 83 23.24 -4.83 -43.55
CA ALA A 83 23.52 -3.44 -43.18
C ALA A 83 22.26 -2.67 -42.74
N GLY A 84 21.14 -2.87 -43.45
CA GLY A 84 19.82 -2.32 -43.09
C GLY A 84 19.27 -2.90 -41.79
N GLY A 85 19.45 -4.20 -41.57
CA GLY A 85 19.10 -4.88 -40.34
C GLY A 85 19.94 -4.38 -39.16
N LEU A 86 21.27 -4.30 -39.31
CA LEU A 86 22.18 -3.81 -38.25
C LEU A 86 21.94 -2.33 -37.92
N SER A 87 21.70 -1.49 -38.92
CA SER A 87 21.37 -0.07 -38.69
C SER A 87 20.00 0.11 -38.02
N GLY A 88 19.00 -0.69 -38.39
CA GLY A 88 17.71 -0.74 -37.70
C GLY A 88 17.83 -1.22 -36.26
N LEU A 89 18.65 -2.23 -36.01
CA LEU A 89 18.93 -2.75 -34.67
C LEU A 89 19.67 -1.71 -33.82
N PHE A 90 20.63 -0.99 -34.40
CA PHE A 90 21.32 0.11 -33.73
C PHE A 90 20.38 1.29 -33.44
N MET A 91 19.45 1.60 -34.36
CA MET A 91 18.41 2.61 -34.14
C MET A 91 17.43 2.18 -33.05
N LEU A 92 17.06 0.90 -32.98
CA LEU A 92 16.24 0.34 -31.90
C LEU A 92 16.96 0.49 -30.56
N ILE A 93 18.23 0.11 -30.47
CA ILE A 93 19.03 0.25 -29.24
C ILE A 93 19.16 1.73 -28.83
N LEU A 94 19.41 2.63 -29.80
CA LEU A 94 19.57 4.06 -29.52
C LEU A 94 18.24 4.71 -29.13
N ALA A 95 17.14 4.33 -29.78
CA ALA A 95 15.80 4.78 -29.44
C ALA A 95 15.37 4.24 -28.07
N GLU A 96 15.69 2.98 -27.74
CA GLU A 96 15.52 2.42 -26.41
C GLU A 96 16.34 3.20 -25.37
N PHE A 97 17.58 3.58 -25.66
CA PHE A 97 18.40 4.37 -24.72
C PHE A 97 17.84 5.78 -24.50
N ILE A 98 17.45 6.49 -25.57
CA ILE A 98 16.85 7.84 -25.50
C ILE A 98 15.48 7.78 -24.81
N PHE A 99 14.72 6.72 -25.08
CA PHE A 99 13.42 6.51 -24.47
C PHE A 99 13.54 6.09 -23.01
N LEU A 100 14.46 5.22 -22.62
CA LEU A 100 14.76 4.91 -21.23
C LEU A 100 15.16 6.20 -20.50
N TYR A 101 16.05 7.01 -21.07
CA TYR A 101 16.44 8.30 -20.51
C TYR A 101 15.25 9.27 -20.32
N ARG A 102 14.36 9.40 -21.32
CA ARG A 102 13.15 10.23 -21.23
C ARG A 102 12.06 9.60 -20.34
N SER A 103 11.93 8.29 -20.33
CA SER A 103 11.01 7.52 -19.50
C SER A 103 11.39 7.71 -18.04
N PHE A 104 12.67 7.60 -17.69
CA PHE A 104 13.17 7.94 -16.36
C PHE A 104 12.87 9.39 -15.94
N THR A 105 12.55 10.30 -16.86
CA THR A 105 12.29 11.72 -16.57
C THR A 105 10.78 12.06 -16.55
N ASN A 106 9.90 11.27 -17.18
CA ASN A 106 8.49 11.62 -17.33
C ASN A 106 7.61 11.19 -16.13
N LYS A 107 7.51 12.06 -15.13
CA LYS A 107 6.82 11.81 -13.85
C LYS A 107 5.34 11.36 -13.98
N GLU A 108 4.62 11.75 -15.03
CA GLU A 108 3.22 11.35 -15.22
C GLU A 108 3.04 9.90 -15.70
N LEU A 109 3.99 9.37 -16.47
CA LEU A 109 3.88 8.02 -17.03
C LEU A 109 4.06 6.95 -15.94
N HIS A 110 4.98 7.21 -15.01
CA HIS A 110 5.22 6.35 -13.86
C HIS A 110 4.06 6.40 -12.85
N ALA A 111 3.56 7.60 -12.58
CA ALA A 111 2.36 7.81 -11.76
C ALA A 111 1.16 6.96 -12.25
N LYS A 112 0.92 6.91 -13.57
CA LYS A 112 -0.14 6.07 -14.15
C LYS A 112 0.16 4.58 -14.08
N ALA A 113 1.42 4.16 -14.19
CA ALA A 113 1.81 2.76 -14.05
C ALA A 113 1.64 2.25 -12.61
N VAL A 114 2.01 3.07 -11.63
CA VAL A 114 1.81 2.79 -10.19
C VAL A 114 0.31 2.77 -9.86
N ALA A 115 -0.45 3.73 -10.39
CA ALA A 115 -1.91 3.74 -10.26
C ALA A 115 -2.52 2.45 -10.82
N GLU A 116 -2.20 2.07 -12.05
CA GLU A 116 -2.75 0.88 -12.72
C GLU A 116 -2.33 -0.43 -12.04
N MET A 117 -1.09 -0.50 -11.52
CA MET A 117 -0.58 -1.66 -10.78
C MET A 117 -1.28 -1.83 -9.44
N LEU A 118 -1.56 -0.73 -8.73
CA LEU A 118 -2.20 -0.75 -7.42
C LEU A 118 -3.73 -0.73 -7.50
N ASN A 119 -4.32 -0.31 -8.63
CA ASN A 119 -5.76 -0.34 -8.88
C ASN A 119 -6.42 -1.70 -8.57
N PRO A 120 -5.84 -2.87 -8.91
CA PRO A 120 -6.40 -4.17 -8.50
C PRO A 120 -6.24 -4.50 -7.01
N ASP A 121 -5.26 -3.92 -6.31
CA ASP A 121 -4.96 -4.21 -4.90
C ASP A 121 -5.58 -3.18 -3.93
N ILE A 122 -5.88 -1.96 -4.39
CA ILE A 122 -6.57 -0.89 -3.63
C ILE A 122 -8.08 -1.05 -3.81
N THR A 123 -8.65 -2.14 -3.31
CA THR A 123 -10.10 -2.23 -3.16
C THR A 123 -10.46 -1.85 -1.74
N PHE A 124 -10.64 -0.55 -1.48
CA PHE A 124 -11.34 -0.08 -0.27
C PHE A 124 -12.79 -0.59 -0.37
N THR A 125 -13.03 -1.78 0.18
CA THR A 125 -14.33 -2.44 0.16
C THR A 125 -14.64 -2.79 1.60
N PRO A 126 -15.32 -1.91 2.35
CA PRO A 126 -15.64 -2.18 3.75
C PRO A 126 -16.52 -3.43 3.91
N THR A 127 -17.20 -3.88 2.85
CA THR A 127 -17.92 -5.16 2.81
C THR A 127 -17.02 -6.41 2.83
N ALA A 128 -15.72 -6.28 2.59
CA ALA A 128 -14.76 -7.37 2.72
C ALA A 128 -14.50 -7.74 4.18
N ILE A 129 -14.61 -6.76 5.09
CA ILE A 129 -14.54 -6.95 6.54
C ILE A 129 -15.80 -7.68 6.99
N LYS A 130 -15.67 -8.87 7.56
CA LYS A 130 -16.80 -9.71 7.96
C LYS A 130 -17.32 -9.35 9.34
N ASP A 131 -16.43 -9.04 10.28
CA ASP A 131 -16.77 -8.53 11.60
C ASP A 131 -17.61 -7.24 11.47
N LYS A 132 -18.79 -7.27 12.09
CA LYS A 132 -19.76 -6.18 12.02
C LYS A 132 -19.25 -4.92 12.74
N GLU A 133 -18.58 -5.10 13.87
CA GLU A 133 -18.06 -4.00 14.68
C GLU A 133 -16.96 -3.25 13.91
N LEU A 134 -16.01 -3.99 13.33
CA LEU A 134 -14.93 -3.42 12.52
C LEU A 134 -15.47 -2.72 11.26
N ARG A 135 -16.50 -3.30 10.62
CA ARG A 135 -17.16 -2.66 9.48
C ARG A 135 -17.83 -1.34 9.86
N GLU A 136 -18.55 -1.30 10.98
CA GLU A 136 -19.18 -0.07 11.49
C GLU A 136 -18.15 1.02 11.82
N LYS A 137 -16.97 0.62 12.32
CA LYS A 137 -15.85 1.53 12.58
C LYS A 137 -15.29 2.15 11.28
N VAL A 138 -15.04 1.33 10.26
CA VAL A 138 -14.59 1.82 8.94
C VAL A 138 -15.65 2.68 8.27
N ASP A 139 -16.92 2.31 8.36
CA ASP A 139 -18.03 3.10 7.81
C ASP A 139 -18.09 4.50 8.46
N LYS A 140 -17.93 4.59 9.79
CA LYS A 140 -17.84 5.89 10.49
C LYS A 140 -16.62 6.71 10.09
N ALA A 141 -15.47 6.06 9.93
CA ALA A 141 -14.26 6.75 9.47
C ALA A 141 -14.43 7.31 8.05
N LEU A 142 -15.10 6.57 7.16
CA LEU A 142 -15.45 7.02 5.82
C LEU A 142 -16.39 8.22 5.85
N GLU A 143 -17.40 8.22 6.73
CA GLU A 143 -18.30 9.35 6.91
C GLU A 143 -17.54 10.61 7.36
N TYR A 144 -16.67 10.51 8.38
CA TYR A 144 -15.86 11.65 8.82
C TYR A 144 -14.88 12.11 7.77
N TRP A 145 -14.22 11.20 7.04
CA TRP A 145 -13.36 11.54 5.91
C TRP A 145 -14.11 12.37 4.88
N ALA A 146 -15.31 11.95 4.48
CA ALA A 146 -16.11 12.66 3.48
C ALA A 146 -16.50 14.07 3.96
N LEU A 147 -16.85 14.20 5.24
CA LEU A 147 -17.17 15.49 5.85
C LEU A 147 -15.97 16.44 5.88
N ILE A 148 -14.79 15.91 6.22
CA ILE A 148 -13.53 16.67 6.26
C ILE A 148 -13.11 17.06 4.83
N ASP A 149 -13.14 16.13 3.88
CA ASP A 149 -12.82 16.36 2.47
C ASP A 149 -13.69 17.47 1.86
N ASP A 150 -15.01 17.39 2.05
CA ASP A 150 -15.94 18.41 1.58
C ASP A 150 -15.64 19.80 2.17
N GLU A 151 -15.18 19.88 3.42
CA GLU A 151 -14.85 21.15 4.08
C GLU A 151 -13.51 21.71 3.58
N ILE A 152 -12.49 20.86 3.39
CA ILE A 152 -11.21 21.23 2.77
C ILE A 152 -11.43 21.78 1.35
N GLN A 153 -12.34 21.16 0.58
CA GLN A 153 -12.63 21.61 -0.79
C GLN A 153 -13.34 22.96 -0.86
N LYS A 154 -14.20 23.27 0.13
CA LYS A 154 -14.90 24.57 0.24
C LYS A 154 -13.97 25.69 0.70
N ALA A 155 -12.87 25.36 1.36
CA ALA A 155 -11.93 26.35 1.87
C ALA A 155 -11.24 27.15 0.74
N PRO A 156 -11.01 28.47 0.93
CA PRO A 156 -10.27 29.29 -0.03
C PRO A 156 -8.86 28.76 -0.32
N LYS A 157 -8.38 28.94 -1.57
CA LYS A 157 -6.98 28.65 -1.94
C LYS A 157 -6.02 29.44 -1.04
N GLY A 158 -5.04 28.74 -0.46
CA GLY A 158 -3.98 29.34 0.38
C GLY A 158 -4.07 29.08 1.88
N ILE A 159 -5.21 28.63 2.43
CA ILE A 159 -5.34 28.30 3.87
C ILE A 159 -5.38 26.78 4.10
N LEU A 160 -6.12 26.04 3.27
CA LEU A 160 -6.28 24.57 3.35
C LEU A 160 -6.10 23.85 2.00
N ARG A 161 -5.95 24.60 0.90
CA ARG A 161 -5.95 24.09 -0.49
C ARG A 161 -4.70 24.50 -1.28
N ASP A 162 -3.57 24.60 -0.61
CA ASP A 162 -2.27 24.86 -1.25
C ASP A 162 -1.33 23.69 -1.00
N ASP A 163 -0.36 23.46 -1.91
CA ASP A 163 0.72 22.47 -1.78
C ASP A 163 1.75 22.90 -0.70
N SER A 164 1.37 23.84 0.17
CA SER A 164 2.18 24.33 1.26
C SER A 164 2.26 23.26 2.37
N PRO A 165 3.42 23.09 3.02
CA PRO A 165 3.65 22.12 4.10
C PRO A 165 2.90 22.43 5.43
N HIS A 166 1.83 23.22 5.37
CA HIS A 166 1.12 23.80 6.53
C HIS A 166 -0.41 23.73 6.39
N ALA A 167 -0.92 22.87 5.52
CA ALA A 167 -2.35 22.65 5.30
C ALA A 167 -2.70 21.19 5.65
N VAL A 168 -3.83 20.97 6.34
CA VAL A 168 -4.42 19.62 6.39
C VAL A 168 -4.84 19.28 4.97
N THR A 169 -4.11 18.38 4.34
CA THR A 169 -4.31 18.07 2.94
C THR A 169 -5.36 16.97 2.77
N HIS A 170 -5.99 16.96 1.60
CA HIS A 170 -6.79 15.83 1.16
C HIS A 170 -6.03 14.49 1.29
N ASN A 171 -4.71 14.50 1.06
CA ASN A 171 -3.88 13.29 1.10
C ASN A 171 -3.71 12.75 2.52
N GLU A 172 -3.51 13.60 3.52
CA GLU A 172 -3.35 13.16 4.92
C GLU A 172 -4.59 12.47 5.46
N VAL A 173 -5.76 13.08 5.28
CA VAL A 173 -7.02 12.51 5.75
C VAL A 173 -7.36 11.23 4.98
N THR A 174 -6.99 11.16 3.70
CA THR A 174 -7.16 9.97 2.86
C THR A 174 -6.23 8.84 3.27
N ASN A 175 -4.95 9.12 3.55
CA ASN A 175 -4.00 8.13 4.07
C ASN A 175 -4.47 7.60 5.43
N TRP A 176 -5.07 8.46 6.24
CA TRP A 176 -5.65 8.05 7.51
C TRP A 176 -6.85 7.10 7.36
N LEU A 177 -7.76 7.39 6.44
CA LEU A 177 -8.85 6.48 6.09
C LEU A 177 -8.31 5.11 5.62
N GLN A 178 -7.25 5.12 4.81
CA GLN A 178 -6.58 3.90 4.35
C GLN A 178 -5.98 3.10 5.52
N ALA A 179 -5.27 3.75 6.44
CA ALA A 179 -4.68 3.09 7.61
C ALA A 179 -5.76 2.44 8.50
N VAL A 180 -6.89 3.12 8.72
CA VAL A 180 -8.04 2.57 9.45
C VAL A 180 -8.61 1.33 8.77
N HIS A 181 -8.81 1.37 7.45
CA HIS A 181 -9.29 0.22 6.68
C HIS A 181 -8.32 -0.95 6.75
N ASN A 182 -7.02 -0.70 6.53
CA ASN A 182 -5.99 -1.74 6.54
C ASN A 182 -5.92 -2.43 7.91
N LEU A 183 -5.88 -1.67 9.00
CA LEU A 183 -5.85 -2.23 10.35
C LEU A 183 -7.12 -3.04 10.63
N ALA A 184 -8.30 -2.52 10.27
CA ALA A 184 -9.56 -3.23 10.47
C ALA A 184 -9.64 -4.54 9.66
N GLU A 185 -9.20 -4.54 8.41
CA GLU A 185 -9.11 -5.75 7.58
C GLU A 185 -8.11 -6.77 8.16
N HIS A 186 -6.97 -6.29 8.65
CA HIS A 186 -5.96 -7.14 9.27
C HIS A 186 -6.49 -7.81 10.55
N VAL A 187 -7.14 -7.04 11.42
CA VAL A 187 -7.79 -7.54 12.63
C VAL A 187 -8.89 -8.56 12.29
N ASP A 188 -9.71 -8.29 11.27
CA ASP A 188 -10.76 -9.21 10.80
C ASP A 188 -10.17 -10.57 10.39
N LYS A 189 -9.13 -10.56 9.52
CA LYS A 189 -8.43 -11.77 9.08
C LYS A 189 -7.87 -12.59 10.25
N LEU A 190 -7.31 -11.92 11.26
CA LEU A 190 -6.73 -12.60 12.42
C LEU A 190 -7.80 -13.16 13.36
N ARG A 191 -8.88 -12.41 13.62
CA ARG A 191 -10.01 -12.89 14.43
C ARG A 191 -10.66 -14.12 13.79
N GLU A 192 -10.77 -14.14 12.47
CA GLU A 192 -11.32 -15.27 11.73
C GLU A 192 -10.39 -16.47 11.59
N ASN A 193 -9.11 -16.33 11.94
CA ASN A 193 -8.14 -17.40 11.79
C ASN A 193 -8.40 -18.54 12.79
N LYS A 194 -9.11 -19.56 12.32
CA LYS A 194 -9.47 -20.74 13.11
C LYS A 194 -8.27 -21.49 13.66
N VAL A 195 -7.11 -21.45 13.00
CA VAL A 195 -5.90 -22.13 13.49
C VAL A 195 -5.39 -21.43 14.75
N ILE A 196 -5.25 -20.09 14.70
CA ILE A 196 -4.81 -19.29 15.84
C ILE A 196 -5.77 -19.46 17.02
N GLN A 197 -7.07 -19.37 16.76
CA GLN A 197 -8.10 -19.53 17.80
C GLN A 197 -8.08 -20.91 18.45
N GLN A 198 -7.91 -21.97 17.65
CA GLN A 198 -7.80 -23.33 18.17
C GLN A 198 -6.53 -23.54 18.99
N ASP A 199 -5.40 -23.01 18.53
CA ASP A 199 -4.11 -23.15 19.22
C ASP A 199 -4.16 -22.45 20.58
N LEU A 200 -4.72 -21.24 20.64
CA LEU A 200 -4.87 -20.47 21.88
C LEU A 200 -5.72 -21.21 22.93
N GLN A 201 -6.72 -21.96 22.49
CA GLN A 201 -7.56 -22.81 23.37
C GLN A 201 -6.90 -24.13 23.77
N LYS A 202 -6.19 -24.80 22.85
CA LYS A 202 -5.68 -26.17 23.04
C LYS A 202 -4.33 -26.22 23.75
N ILE A 203 -3.40 -25.33 23.41
CA ILE A 203 -2.01 -25.36 23.88
C ILE A 203 -1.90 -25.33 25.42
N PRO A 204 -2.67 -24.50 26.16
CA PRO A 204 -2.61 -24.50 27.62
C PRO A 204 -2.90 -25.89 28.21
N GLY A 205 -3.85 -26.63 27.64
CA GLY A 205 -4.17 -28.01 28.04
C GLY A 205 -3.02 -28.98 27.75
N LEU A 206 -2.43 -28.91 26.56
CA LEU A 206 -1.29 -29.73 26.17
C LEU A 206 -0.07 -29.50 27.07
N ILE A 207 0.20 -28.25 27.45
CA ILE A 207 1.28 -27.91 28.38
C ILE A 207 1.04 -28.59 29.74
N GLN A 208 -0.20 -28.57 30.24
CA GLN A 208 -0.52 -29.23 31.52
C GLN A 208 -0.39 -30.75 31.43
N GLU A 209 -0.81 -31.35 30.32
CA GLU A 209 -0.65 -32.78 30.03
C GLU A 209 0.82 -33.18 30.03
N TYR A 210 1.67 -32.49 29.25
CA TYR A 210 3.11 -32.77 29.21
C TYR A 210 3.79 -32.54 30.56
N LYS A 211 3.37 -31.54 31.35
CA LYS A 211 3.84 -31.34 32.73
C LYS A 211 3.45 -32.49 33.65
N ALA A 212 2.28 -33.08 33.46
CA ALA A 212 1.85 -34.26 34.22
C ALA A 212 2.66 -35.51 33.82
N ASP A 213 2.94 -35.68 32.54
CA ASP A 213 3.73 -36.80 32.03
C ASP A 213 5.20 -36.71 32.44
N LEU A 214 5.77 -35.50 32.47
CA LEU A 214 7.13 -35.27 32.94
C LEU A 214 7.33 -35.76 34.39
N LYS A 215 6.31 -35.59 35.25
CA LYS A 215 6.33 -36.07 36.64
C LYS A 215 6.33 -37.60 36.74
N LYS A 216 5.76 -38.29 35.75
CA LYS A 216 5.64 -39.76 35.71
C LYS A 216 6.80 -40.41 34.97
N ALA A 217 7.46 -39.69 34.06
CA ALA A 217 8.55 -40.20 33.26
C ALA A 217 9.73 -40.65 34.13
N THR A 218 10.28 -41.84 33.86
CA THR A 218 11.43 -42.39 34.59
C THR A 218 12.72 -42.30 33.77
N ALA A 219 12.63 -42.48 32.45
CA ALA A 219 13.78 -42.44 31.55
C ALA A 219 14.31 -41.00 31.36
N PRO A 220 15.63 -40.76 31.49
CA PRO A 220 16.21 -39.41 31.42
C PRO A 220 16.04 -38.75 30.04
N GLU A 221 16.15 -39.51 28.95
CA GLU A 221 15.95 -38.98 27.59
C GLU A 221 14.52 -38.50 27.35
N VAL A 222 13.52 -39.23 27.89
CA VAL A 222 12.11 -38.85 27.78
C VAL A 222 11.82 -37.57 28.55
N LYS A 223 12.39 -37.43 29.76
CA LYS A 223 12.28 -36.18 30.54
C LYS A 223 12.83 -34.99 29.77
N LYS A 224 14.04 -35.12 29.23
CA LYS A 224 14.70 -34.07 28.46
C LYS A 224 13.89 -33.66 27.22
N GLN A 225 13.29 -34.64 26.54
CA GLN A 225 12.42 -34.36 25.40
C GLN A 225 11.13 -33.63 25.82
N LEU A 226 10.46 -34.09 26.89
CA LEU A 226 9.27 -33.43 27.43
C LEU A 226 9.55 -32.00 27.89
N GLU A 227 10.68 -31.77 28.57
CA GLU A 227 11.10 -30.42 28.98
C GLU A 227 11.26 -29.47 27.78
N ARG A 228 11.90 -29.95 26.70
CA ARG A 228 12.02 -29.18 25.46
C ARG A 228 10.65 -28.89 24.85
N THR A 229 9.81 -29.91 24.72
CA THR A 229 8.47 -29.74 24.15
C THR A 229 7.61 -28.78 24.98
N ILE A 230 7.68 -28.84 26.32
CA ILE A 230 7.01 -27.88 27.20
C ILE A 230 7.54 -26.47 26.95
N ALA A 231 8.85 -26.28 26.89
CA ALA A 231 9.45 -24.97 26.64
C ALA A 231 9.04 -24.39 25.28
N ASP A 232 8.94 -25.22 24.24
CA ASP A 232 8.49 -24.83 22.90
C ASP A 232 7.02 -24.41 22.91
N GLN A 233 6.15 -25.20 23.55
CA GLN A 233 4.72 -24.90 23.69
C GLN A 233 4.47 -23.65 24.53
N GLU A 234 5.25 -23.44 25.60
CA GLU A 234 5.17 -22.21 26.40
C GLU A 234 5.61 -20.97 25.62
N ARG A 235 6.63 -21.08 24.75
CA ARG A 235 7.01 -20.00 23.84
C ARG A 235 5.88 -19.70 22.85
N GLN A 236 5.32 -20.73 22.21
CA GLN A 236 4.21 -20.59 21.28
C GLN A 236 2.99 -19.93 21.95
N LEU A 237 2.64 -20.35 23.16
CA LEU A 237 1.51 -19.77 23.90
C LEU A 237 1.74 -18.28 24.18
N ARG A 238 2.95 -17.88 24.62
CA ARG A 238 3.26 -16.47 24.85
C ARG A 238 3.12 -15.65 23.58
N SER A 239 3.63 -16.13 22.44
CA SER A 239 3.48 -15.43 21.16
C SER A 239 2.01 -15.28 20.76
N LEU A 240 1.18 -16.32 20.92
CA LEU A 240 -0.25 -16.25 20.63
C LEU A 240 -1.00 -15.27 21.56
N GLN A 241 -0.60 -15.19 22.82
CA GLN A 241 -1.15 -14.22 23.78
C GLN A 241 -0.77 -12.79 23.39
N THR A 242 0.50 -12.54 23.06
CA THR A 242 0.95 -11.23 22.55
C THR A 242 0.18 -10.82 21.29
N LEU A 243 -0.05 -11.76 20.36
CA LEU A 243 -0.84 -11.49 19.17
C LEU A 243 -2.28 -11.09 19.54
N GLN A 244 -2.91 -11.82 20.46
CA GLN A 244 -4.27 -11.49 20.93
C GLN A 244 -4.31 -10.11 21.60
N ASP A 245 -3.32 -9.79 22.44
CA ASP A 245 -3.23 -8.48 23.08
C ASP A 245 -3.07 -7.35 22.04
N ASN A 246 -2.31 -7.59 20.96
CA ASN A 246 -2.13 -6.62 19.87
C ASN A 246 -3.41 -6.45 19.03
N ILE A 247 -4.17 -7.53 18.81
CA ILE A 247 -5.50 -7.48 18.17
C ILE A 247 -6.47 -6.63 19.00
N ASP A 248 -6.45 -6.79 20.32
CA ASP A 248 -7.31 -6.02 21.23
C ASP A 248 -6.89 -4.54 21.23
N LYS A 249 -5.59 -4.25 21.30
CA LYS A 249 -5.05 -2.89 21.17
C LYS A 249 -5.42 -2.22 19.85
N ALA A 250 -5.31 -2.95 18.73
CA ALA A 250 -5.72 -2.46 17.41
C ALA A 250 -7.19 -2.03 17.42
N THR A 251 -8.05 -2.82 18.07
CA THR A 251 -9.48 -2.52 18.19
C THR A 251 -9.72 -1.22 18.95
N TYR A 252 -9.00 -0.99 20.05
CA TYR A 252 -9.06 0.27 20.81
C TYR A 252 -8.46 1.46 20.03
N GLN A 253 -7.38 1.23 19.28
CA GLN A 253 -6.77 2.26 18.46
C GLN A 253 -7.73 2.75 17.37
N LEU A 254 -8.49 1.83 16.74
CA LEU A 254 -9.54 2.20 15.79
C LEU A 254 -10.61 3.10 16.45
N ASP A 255 -11.05 2.80 17.67
CA ASP A 255 -12.01 3.65 18.40
C ASP A 255 -11.45 5.04 18.73
N SER A 256 -10.19 5.08 19.17
CA SER A 256 -9.46 6.32 19.46
C SER A 256 -9.36 7.19 18.20
N THR A 257 -8.94 6.59 17.09
CA THR A 257 -8.80 7.24 15.78
C THR A 257 -10.13 7.82 15.28
N ILE A 258 -11.23 7.07 15.38
CA ILE A 258 -12.55 7.58 14.95
C ILE A 258 -12.98 8.76 15.82
N SER A 259 -12.64 8.75 17.11
CA SER A 259 -12.92 9.87 18.01
C SER A 259 -12.08 11.10 17.67
N ALA A 260 -10.82 10.91 17.30
CA ALA A 260 -9.93 11.97 16.80
C ALA A 260 -10.46 12.55 15.48
N LEU A 261 -10.94 11.73 14.54
CA LEU A 261 -11.58 12.16 13.29
C LEU A 261 -12.77 13.10 13.55
N GLY A 262 -13.67 12.73 14.45
CA GLY A 262 -14.81 13.59 14.82
C GLY A 262 -14.38 14.90 15.48
N THR A 263 -13.30 14.87 16.26
CA THR A 263 -12.71 16.06 16.89
C THR A 263 -12.09 16.98 15.85
N ILE A 264 -11.28 16.45 14.93
CA ILE A 264 -10.64 17.21 13.85
C ILE A 264 -11.69 17.82 12.94
N TYR A 265 -12.73 17.07 12.56
CA TYR A 265 -13.86 17.62 11.81
C TYR A 265 -14.49 18.82 12.53
N SER A 266 -14.78 18.68 13.83
CA SER A 266 -15.35 19.76 14.63
C SER A 266 -14.43 20.98 14.70
N GLN A 267 -13.12 20.77 14.82
CA GLN A 267 -12.14 21.85 14.82
C GLN A 267 -12.03 22.53 13.45
N LEU A 268 -12.11 21.77 12.36
CA LEU A 268 -12.04 22.29 11.00
C LEU A 268 -13.20 23.26 10.70
N LEU A 269 -14.41 22.95 11.18
CA LEU A 269 -15.57 23.85 11.09
C LEU A 269 -15.31 25.22 11.74
N LEU A 270 -14.43 25.29 12.74
CA LEU A 270 -14.11 26.52 13.47
C LEU A 270 -12.96 27.33 12.83
N VAL A 271 -12.20 26.73 11.91
CA VAL A 271 -10.98 27.33 11.32
C VAL A 271 -11.29 28.40 10.26
N GLY A 272 -12.54 28.52 9.80
CA GLY A 272 -12.99 29.48 8.78
C GLY A 272 -12.91 30.98 9.14
N THR A 273 -12.46 31.35 10.34
CA THR A 273 -12.39 32.75 10.79
C THR A 273 -10.94 33.24 11.00
N LYS A 274 -10.40 33.92 9.97
CA LYS A 274 -9.17 34.78 9.86
C LYS A 274 -7.97 34.65 10.84
N ASP A 275 -6.79 34.63 10.22
CA ASP A 275 -5.41 34.95 10.65
C ASP A 275 -4.73 34.18 11.82
N GLU A 276 -5.45 33.41 12.65
CA GLU A 276 -4.84 32.52 13.67
C GLU A 276 -4.77 31.03 13.26
N SER A 277 -5.18 30.71 12.03
CA SER A 277 -5.47 29.34 11.59
C SER A 277 -4.23 28.46 11.35
N GLY A 278 -3.09 29.02 10.94
CA GLY A 278 -1.93 28.23 10.50
C GLY A 278 -1.35 27.32 11.59
N SER A 279 -1.19 27.81 12.82
CA SER A 279 -0.67 26.99 13.93
C SER A 279 -1.64 25.88 14.35
N LYS A 280 -2.95 26.12 14.27
CA LYS A 280 -3.97 25.11 14.58
C LYS A 280 -4.00 24.01 13.53
N ILE A 281 -3.90 24.38 12.25
CA ILE A 281 -3.86 23.45 11.12
C ILE A 281 -2.61 22.57 11.17
N ASN A 282 -1.43 23.13 11.47
CA ASN A 282 -0.19 22.34 11.63
C ASN A 282 -0.32 21.29 12.74
N ARG A 283 -0.96 21.64 13.86
CA ARG A 283 -1.21 20.69 14.96
C ARG A 283 -2.15 19.56 14.54
N LEU A 284 -3.16 19.85 13.73
CA LEU A 284 -4.07 18.83 13.20
C LEU A 284 -3.34 17.87 12.25
N GLN A 285 -2.47 18.38 11.39
CA GLN A 285 -1.64 17.56 10.51
C GLN A 285 -0.69 16.66 11.31
N GLU A 286 -0.01 17.20 12.32
CA GLU A 286 0.87 16.43 13.21
C GLU A 286 0.09 15.34 13.95
N GLU A 287 -1.09 15.66 14.47
CA GLU A 287 -1.98 14.70 15.13
C GLU A 287 -2.45 13.59 14.16
N ILE A 288 -2.87 13.93 12.93
CA ILE A 288 -3.25 12.94 11.92
C ILE A 288 -2.07 12.01 11.59
N THR A 289 -0.89 12.59 11.38
CA THR A 289 0.32 11.83 11.04
C THR A 289 0.71 10.89 12.18
N GLU A 290 0.65 11.36 13.42
CA GLU A 290 0.88 10.53 14.61
C GLU A 290 -0.13 9.38 14.70
N GLN A 291 -1.43 9.66 14.46
CA GLN A 291 -2.47 8.63 14.48
C GLN A 291 -2.24 7.57 13.38
N VAL A 292 -1.85 7.99 12.16
CA VAL A 292 -1.51 7.06 11.08
C VAL A 292 -0.35 6.16 11.47
N HIS A 293 0.75 6.73 11.99
CA HIS A 293 1.90 5.94 12.42
C HIS A 293 1.56 4.98 13.55
N GLN A 294 0.72 5.38 14.52
CA GLN A 294 0.26 4.46 15.57
C GLN A 294 -0.54 3.27 15.02
N LEU A 295 -1.34 3.47 13.96
CA LEU A 295 -2.08 2.39 13.29
C LEU A 295 -1.14 1.45 12.53
N GLU A 296 -0.14 2.00 11.85
CA GLU A 296 0.90 1.25 11.12
C GLU A 296 1.77 0.45 12.09
N ASP A 297 2.27 1.06 13.17
CA ASP A 297 3.10 0.41 14.19
C ASP A 297 2.38 -0.80 14.83
N ILE A 298 1.08 -0.67 15.11
CA ILE A 298 0.28 -1.78 15.66
C ILE A 298 0.08 -2.89 14.61
N THR A 299 -0.08 -2.53 13.33
CA THR A 299 -0.17 -3.50 12.24
C THR A 299 1.14 -4.29 12.13
N ASP A 300 2.27 -3.60 12.09
CA ASP A 300 3.61 -4.19 12.02
C ASP A 300 3.90 -5.08 13.24
N ALA A 301 3.48 -4.66 14.45
CA ALA A 301 3.61 -5.46 15.65
C ALA A 301 2.80 -6.77 15.62
N MET A 302 1.68 -6.81 14.89
CA MET A 302 0.93 -8.05 14.67
C MET A 302 1.64 -8.95 13.64
N ASP A 303 2.14 -8.36 12.56
CA ASP A 303 2.87 -9.09 11.50
C ASP A 303 4.19 -9.67 12.00
N GLU A 304 4.93 -8.97 12.87
CA GLU A 304 6.18 -9.46 13.44
C GLU A 304 5.96 -10.76 14.22
N VAL A 305 4.89 -10.84 15.01
CA VAL A 305 4.57 -12.05 15.80
C VAL A 305 4.24 -13.24 14.89
N LEU A 306 3.62 -12.99 13.72
CA LEU A 306 3.37 -14.02 12.72
C LEU A 306 4.67 -14.47 12.02
N TYR A 307 5.55 -13.53 11.71
CA TYR A 307 6.83 -13.83 11.06
C TYR A 307 7.76 -14.63 11.98
N GLN A 308 7.80 -14.30 13.28
CA GLN A 308 8.55 -15.06 14.28
C GLN A 308 8.06 -16.50 14.46
N ARG A 309 6.84 -16.86 14.00
CA ARG A 309 6.32 -18.24 14.01
C ARG A 309 6.75 -19.05 12.79
N ALA A 310 7.10 -18.40 11.68
CA ALA A 310 7.48 -19.06 10.43
C ALA A 310 8.91 -19.64 10.44
N TYR A 311 9.71 -19.30 11.45
CA TYR A 311 11.10 -19.70 11.68
C TYR A 311 11.28 -20.39 13.03
#